data_AF-A0A8J3TMP7-F1
#
_entry.id   AF-A0A8J3TMP7-F1
#
_cell.length_a   1.000
_cell.length_b   1.000
_cell.length_c   1.000
_cell.angle_alpha   90.00
_cell.angle_beta   90.00
_cell.angle_gamma   90.00
#
_symmetry.space_group_name_H-M   'P 1'
#
loop_
_entity.id
_entity.type
_entity.pdbx_description
1 polymer ?
#
loop_
_entity_poly.entity_id
_entity_poly.type
_entity_poly.pdbx_seq_one_letter_code
_entity_poly.pdbx_strand_id
1 'polypeptide(L)'
;MLMFEPEVRSTGMTDMIRAAGAVVWRGDETDPEVALVHRPKYDDWSFPKGKLKPGEHMIAAALREVREETGLDVVFGRSLPPSHYLKDGRLKRVDYWAARASGPGGEIITVDEVDEVVWLPLNEARRRLTYEWDAGLLRALTALPLATVPLIFVRHGLAGSRQEWKGDDDLRPLDEFGWAQSAAFTAVLDAYRPATLVSSPSLRCVEMLKPYAGGRGMRVREDRALSEDGYDSHAAERLVSELIESGEPSVVCSHGKVLPELLAMSGESRLNDAEGQLGKGAFAVLNRAAGRLVSVERYIT
;
A
#
# COMPACT_ATOMS: atom_id res chain seq x y z
N MET A 1 51.73 -29.37 -15.73
CA MET A 1 50.95 -28.14 -15.95
C MET A 1 49.48 -28.54 -15.93
N LEU A 2 48.89 -28.58 -14.73
CA LEU A 2 47.47 -28.91 -14.54
C LEU A 2 46.73 -27.58 -14.43
N MET A 3 45.88 -27.29 -15.43
CA MET A 3 44.99 -26.13 -15.41
C MET A 3 43.80 -26.46 -14.51
N PHE A 4 43.71 -25.76 -13.39
CA PHE A 4 42.47 -25.60 -12.64
C PHE A 4 41.63 -24.53 -13.37
N GLU A 5 40.50 -24.91 -13.95
CA GLU A 5 39.43 -23.94 -14.21
C GLU A 5 38.51 -23.91 -12.99
N PRO A 6 38.25 -22.73 -12.40
CA PRO A 6 37.28 -22.63 -11.32
C PRO A 6 35.87 -22.66 -11.92
N GLU A 7 35.06 -23.63 -11.50
CA GLU A 7 33.61 -23.58 -11.66
C GLU A 7 33.09 -22.28 -11.04
N VAL A 8 32.62 -21.37 -11.89
CA VAL A 8 31.79 -20.24 -11.47
C VAL A 8 30.47 -20.83 -10.99
N ARG A 9 30.39 -21.13 -9.70
CA ARG A 9 29.11 -21.37 -9.04
C ARG A 9 28.29 -20.09 -9.17
N SER A 10 27.27 -20.16 -10.04
CA SER A 10 26.12 -19.27 -10.03
C SER A 10 25.63 -19.13 -8.59
N THR A 11 25.98 -18.01 -7.97
CA THR A 11 25.49 -17.65 -6.64
C THR A 11 24.06 -17.21 -6.86
N GLY A 12 23.13 -18.13 -6.60
CA GLY A 12 21.70 -17.89 -6.72
C GLY A 12 21.30 -16.61 -6.01
N MET A 13 20.33 -15.90 -6.60
CA MET A 13 19.55 -14.86 -5.94
C MET A 13 19.30 -15.28 -4.49
N THR A 14 19.86 -14.53 -3.54
CA THR A 14 19.70 -14.81 -2.12
C THR A 14 18.20 -14.88 -1.79
N ASP A 15 17.76 -16.03 -1.26
CA ASP A 15 16.38 -16.31 -0.87
C ASP A 15 15.97 -15.39 0.29
N MET A 16 15.62 -14.15 -0.07
CA MET A 16 15.29 -13.08 0.86
C MET A 16 13.90 -13.32 1.45
N ILE A 17 13.83 -13.37 2.77
CA ILE A 17 12.55 -13.46 3.48
C ILE A 17 11.86 -12.11 3.42
N ARG A 18 10.67 -12.07 2.82
CA ARG A 18 9.80 -10.89 2.78
C ARG A 18 8.78 -10.93 3.90
N ALA A 19 8.64 -9.82 4.59
CA ALA A 19 7.69 -9.60 5.66
C ALA A 19 7.12 -8.18 5.57
N ALA A 20 6.00 -7.96 6.23
CA ALA A 20 5.35 -6.67 6.27
C ALA A 20 4.68 -6.45 7.64
N GLY A 21 4.56 -5.20 8.07
CA GLY A 21 3.95 -4.84 9.33
C GLY A 21 3.56 -3.37 9.40
N ALA A 22 3.20 -2.91 10.60
CA ALA A 22 2.85 -1.52 10.82
C ALA A 22 3.34 -1.00 12.17
N VAL A 23 3.64 0.29 12.21
CA VAL A 23 3.71 1.04 13.45
C VAL A 23 2.31 1.61 13.69
N VAL A 24 1.54 0.92 14.53
CA VAL A 24 0.17 1.31 14.84
C VAL A 24 0.19 2.39 15.90
N TRP A 25 -0.50 3.50 15.65
CA TRP A 25 -0.60 4.65 16.56
C TRP A 25 -2.05 5.01 16.88
N ARG A 26 -2.23 5.68 18.03
CA ARG A 26 -3.51 6.27 18.46
C ARG A 26 -3.27 7.58 19.20
N GLY A 27 -4.36 8.29 19.48
CA GLY A 27 -4.32 9.54 20.25
C GLY A 27 -4.04 10.76 19.38
N ASP A 28 -3.38 11.75 19.98
CA ASP A 28 -2.99 12.99 19.33
C ASP A 28 -1.73 12.78 18.47
N GLU A 29 -1.65 13.45 17.32
CA GLU A 29 -0.51 13.29 16.42
C GLU A 29 0.80 13.87 16.98
N THR A 30 0.71 14.89 17.85
CA THR A 30 1.87 15.53 18.47
C THR A 30 2.43 14.74 19.65
N ASP A 31 1.61 13.89 20.27
CA ASP A 31 2.00 12.98 21.35
C ASP A 31 1.28 11.62 21.23
N PRO A 32 1.65 10.81 20.22
CA PRO A 32 0.96 9.56 19.95
C PRO A 32 1.44 8.43 20.86
N GLU A 33 0.53 7.52 21.19
CA GLU A 33 0.89 6.20 21.71
C GLU A 33 1.02 5.22 20.55
N VAL A 34 1.95 4.27 20.66
CA VAL A 34 2.15 3.19 19.68
C VAL A 34 1.93 1.82 20.30
N ALA A 35 1.44 0.88 19.49
CA ALA A 35 1.24 -0.50 19.90
C ALA A 35 2.53 -1.31 19.70
N LEU A 36 2.99 -1.97 20.75
CA LEU A 36 4.03 -3.01 20.69
C LEU A 36 3.44 -4.37 21.06
N VAL A 37 4.01 -5.42 20.47
CA VAL A 37 3.67 -6.80 20.77
C VAL A 37 4.83 -7.49 21.48
N HIS A 38 4.51 -8.31 22.46
CA HIS A 38 5.44 -9.25 23.08
C HIS A 38 5.37 -10.61 22.40
N ARG A 39 6.51 -11.25 22.19
CA ARG A 39 6.57 -12.59 21.59
C ARG A 39 7.27 -13.58 22.53
N PRO A 40 6.52 -14.47 23.21
CA PRO A 40 7.05 -15.39 24.22
C PRO A 40 8.20 -16.26 23.73
N LYS A 41 8.13 -16.70 22.47
CA LYS A 41 9.14 -17.55 21.84
C LYS A 41 10.54 -16.94 21.84
N TYR A 42 10.61 -15.61 21.80
CA TYR A 42 11.87 -14.86 21.71
C TYR A 42 12.12 -13.97 22.93
N ASP A 43 11.13 -13.83 23.82
CA ASP A 43 11.11 -12.87 24.93
C ASP A 43 11.47 -11.45 24.45
N ASP A 44 10.84 -11.04 23.35
CA ASP A 44 11.13 -9.77 22.68
C ASP A 44 9.89 -8.89 22.47
N TRP A 45 10.15 -7.59 22.38
CA TRP A 45 9.17 -6.56 22.08
C TRP A 45 9.47 -5.95 20.72
N SER A 46 8.47 -5.94 19.85
CA SER A 46 8.59 -5.39 18.50
C SER A 46 7.26 -4.81 18.02
N PHE A 47 7.27 -4.20 16.84
CA PHE A 47 6.03 -3.88 16.13
C PHE A 47 5.39 -5.13 15.52
N PRO A 48 4.06 -5.12 15.31
CA PRO A 48 3.38 -6.22 14.66
C PRO A 48 3.81 -6.36 13.20
N LYS A 49 4.16 -7.58 12.80
CA LYS A 49 4.74 -7.94 11.49
C LYS A 49 4.93 -9.44 11.34
N GLY A 50 4.60 -9.94 10.16
CA GLY A 50 4.87 -11.32 9.78
C GLY A 50 5.20 -11.49 8.30
N LYS A 51 5.34 -12.75 7.89
CA LYS A 51 5.83 -13.11 6.54
C LYS A 51 4.69 -12.97 5.53
N LEU A 52 5.03 -12.58 4.30
CA LEU A 52 4.08 -12.64 3.20
C LEU A 52 3.69 -14.09 2.93
N LYS A 53 2.40 -14.34 2.73
CA LYS A 53 1.89 -15.60 2.16
C LYS A 53 2.19 -15.64 0.65
N PRO A 54 2.22 -16.83 0.01
CA PRO A 54 2.42 -16.93 -1.43
C PRO A 54 1.40 -16.09 -2.21
N GLY A 55 1.87 -15.19 -3.06
CA GLY A 55 1.01 -14.29 -3.86
C GLY A 55 0.37 -13.13 -3.09
N GLU A 56 0.65 -12.97 -1.79
CA GLU A 56 0.07 -11.90 -0.97
C GLU A 56 0.79 -10.56 -1.20
N HIS A 57 0.03 -9.50 -1.43
CA HIS A 57 0.58 -8.16 -1.52
C HIS A 57 1.07 -7.68 -0.14
N MET A 58 2.23 -7.01 -0.09
CA MET A 58 2.86 -6.59 1.18
C MET A 58 1.96 -5.72 2.07
N ILE A 59 1.16 -4.82 1.50
CA ILE A 59 0.22 -3.98 2.27
C ILE A 59 -0.88 -4.84 2.90
N ALA A 60 -1.41 -5.81 2.15
CA ALA A 60 -2.42 -6.74 2.65
C ALA A 60 -1.85 -7.64 3.75
N ALA A 61 -0.61 -8.10 3.58
CA ALA A 61 0.12 -8.84 4.61
C ALA A 61 0.27 -8.00 5.89
N ALA A 62 0.72 -6.74 5.79
CA ALA A 62 0.83 -5.87 6.96
C ALA A 62 -0.52 -5.68 7.68
N LEU A 63 -1.62 -5.46 6.94
CA LEU A 63 -2.95 -5.32 7.53
C LEU A 63 -3.39 -6.59 8.26
N ARG A 64 -3.19 -7.75 7.62
CA ARG A 64 -3.51 -9.06 8.20
C ARG A 64 -2.71 -9.29 9.48
N GLU A 65 -1.40 -9.10 9.45
CA GLU A 65 -0.51 -9.35 10.59
C GLU A 65 -0.85 -8.44 11.76
N VAL A 66 -1.16 -7.16 11.52
CA VAL A 66 -1.67 -6.27 12.57
C VAL A 66 -2.93 -6.85 13.19
N ARG A 67 -3.90 -7.28 12.38
CA ARG A 67 -5.15 -7.84 12.90
C ARG A 67 -4.92 -9.14 13.67
N GLU A 68 -4.09 -10.04 13.15
CA GLU A 68 -3.80 -11.35 13.75
C GLU A 68 -3.06 -11.21 15.09
N GLU A 69 -2.00 -10.41 15.14
CA GLU A 69 -1.13 -10.27 16.32
C GLU A 69 -1.69 -9.33 17.39
N THR A 70 -2.53 -8.36 17.02
CA THR A 70 -2.99 -7.32 17.97
C THR A 70 -4.49 -7.26 18.17
N GLY A 71 -5.26 -7.90 17.30
CA GLY A 71 -6.71 -7.71 17.24
C GLY A 71 -7.11 -6.29 16.79
N LEU A 72 -6.19 -5.38 16.47
CA LEU A 72 -6.54 -4.00 16.16
C LEU A 72 -7.11 -3.84 14.76
N ASP A 73 -8.18 -3.04 14.64
CA ASP A 73 -8.67 -2.53 13.36
C ASP A 73 -7.98 -1.21 13.05
N VAL A 74 -7.32 -1.12 11.90
CA VAL A 74 -6.47 0.03 11.56
C VAL A 74 -6.78 0.60 10.17
N VAL A 75 -6.37 1.86 9.97
CA VAL A 75 -6.35 2.53 8.67
C VAL A 75 -4.92 2.98 8.38
N PHE A 76 -4.40 2.60 7.23
CA PHE A 76 -3.03 2.88 6.85
C PHE A 76 -2.89 4.32 6.34
N GLY A 77 -1.75 4.92 6.66
CA GLY A 77 -1.25 6.14 6.04
C GLY A 77 0.02 5.84 5.23
N ARG A 78 0.99 6.74 5.30
CA ARG A 78 2.26 6.63 4.57
C ARG A 78 3.08 5.38 4.92
N SER A 79 3.91 4.98 3.96
CA SER A 79 4.96 3.99 4.22
C SER A 79 6.04 4.55 5.15
N LEU A 80 6.71 3.63 5.85
CA LEU A 80 7.89 3.90 6.66
C LEU A 80 9.10 3.20 6.03
N PRO A 81 10.33 3.64 6.32
CA PRO A 81 11.53 2.98 5.82
C PRO A 81 11.55 1.48 6.19
N PRO A 82 11.90 0.59 5.25
CA PRO A 82 11.97 -0.83 5.54
C PRO A 82 13.14 -1.18 6.46
N SER A 83 12.98 -2.21 7.29
CA SER A 83 14.07 -2.78 8.08
C SER A 83 14.70 -3.95 7.33
N HIS A 84 16.03 -4.05 7.40
CA HIS A 84 16.82 -5.13 6.81
C HIS A 84 17.72 -5.75 7.88
N TYR A 85 17.64 -7.06 8.09
CA TYR A 85 18.48 -7.78 9.04
C TYR A 85 18.63 -9.24 8.66
N LEU A 86 19.66 -9.90 9.20
CA LEU A 86 19.86 -11.34 9.00
C LEU A 86 19.01 -12.13 10.01
N LYS A 87 18.27 -13.12 9.52
CA LYS A 87 17.57 -14.12 10.34
C LYS A 87 17.97 -15.51 9.86
N ASP A 88 18.56 -16.30 10.74
CA ASP A 88 19.01 -17.67 10.45
C ASP A 88 19.88 -17.77 9.18
N GLY A 89 20.80 -16.80 9.01
CA GLY A 89 21.70 -16.71 7.85
C GLY A 89 21.06 -16.20 6.55
N ARG A 90 19.76 -15.86 6.56
CA ARG A 90 19.04 -15.31 5.41
C ARG A 90 18.74 -13.83 5.61
N LEU A 91 18.86 -13.05 4.53
CA LEU A 91 18.44 -11.64 4.55
C LEU A 91 16.92 -11.57 4.70
N LYS A 92 16.45 -10.85 5.70
CA LYS A 92 15.04 -10.54 5.91
C LYS A 92 14.80 -9.05 5.69
N ARG A 93 13.81 -8.73 4.86
CA ARG A 93 13.27 -7.38 4.66
C ARG A 93 11.87 -7.30 5.26
N VAL A 94 11.62 -6.26 6.04
CA VAL A 94 10.28 -5.93 6.56
C VAL A 94 9.88 -4.56 6.05
N ASP A 95 8.81 -4.50 5.27
CA ASP A 95 8.19 -3.25 4.83
C ASP A 95 7.15 -2.79 5.87
N TYR A 96 7.15 -1.50 6.23
CA TYR A 96 6.30 -0.96 7.30
C TYR A 96 5.44 0.20 6.83
N TRP A 97 4.27 0.36 7.45
CA TRP A 97 3.38 1.51 7.29
C TRP A 97 3.06 2.15 8.63
N ALA A 98 2.83 3.47 8.63
CA ALA A 98 2.14 4.11 9.74
C ALA A 98 0.65 3.75 9.64
N ALA A 99 0.04 3.31 10.74
CA ALA A 99 -1.37 2.91 10.73
C ALA A 99 -2.09 3.48 11.96
N ARG A 100 -3.24 4.13 11.75
CA ARG A 100 -4.05 4.68 12.84
C ARG A 100 -5.05 3.63 13.32
N ALA A 101 -5.13 3.42 14.63
CA ALA A 101 -6.21 2.62 15.21
C ALA A 101 -7.58 3.26 14.95
N SER A 102 -8.55 2.46 14.52
CA SER A 102 -9.87 2.91 14.04
C SER A 102 -11.05 2.43 14.91
N GLY A 103 -10.77 1.85 16.07
CA GLY A 103 -11.77 1.32 16.99
C GLY A 103 -11.12 0.78 18.27
N PRO A 104 -11.91 0.20 19.18
CA PRO A 104 -11.39 -0.35 20.45
C PRO A 104 -10.47 -1.58 20.27
N GLY A 105 -10.43 -2.16 19.06
CA GLY A 105 -9.76 -3.43 18.78
C GLY A 105 -10.68 -4.63 19.03
N GLY A 106 -10.19 -5.82 18.68
CA GLY A 106 -10.79 -7.12 18.93
C GLY A 106 -9.81 -8.07 19.62
N GLU A 107 -10.13 -9.36 19.62
CA GLU A 107 -9.29 -10.39 20.23
C GLU A 107 -8.02 -10.67 19.41
N ILE A 108 -6.92 -11.00 20.10
CA ILE A 108 -5.67 -11.49 19.49
C ILE A 108 -5.94 -12.88 18.93
N ILE A 109 -5.60 -13.10 17.65
CA ILE A 109 -5.84 -14.37 16.96
C ILE A 109 -4.65 -15.31 17.13
N THR A 110 -3.43 -14.79 17.06
CA THR A 110 -2.20 -15.58 17.14
C THR A 110 -1.61 -15.58 18.55
N VAL A 111 -2.39 -16.04 19.53
CA VAL A 111 -1.97 -16.10 20.95
C VAL A 111 -0.73 -16.96 21.21
N ASP A 112 -0.45 -17.93 20.33
CA ASP A 112 0.77 -18.75 20.39
C ASP A 112 2.04 -17.98 19.95
N GLU A 113 1.86 -16.88 19.22
CA GLU A 113 2.96 -16.03 18.73
C GLU A 113 3.09 -14.73 19.54
N VAL A 114 1.97 -14.16 19.99
CA VAL A 114 1.89 -12.93 20.78
C VAL A 114 0.99 -13.14 21.98
N ASP A 115 1.52 -12.91 23.19
CA ASP A 115 0.77 -13.01 24.45
C ASP A 115 0.36 -11.65 25.03
N GLU A 116 1.01 -10.56 24.62
CA GLU A 116 0.77 -9.23 25.16
C GLU A 116 0.83 -8.14 24.08
N VAL A 117 -0.10 -7.18 24.16
CA VAL A 117 -0.11 -5.95 23.37
C VAL A 117 -0.17 -4.77 24.32
N VAL A 118 0.77 -3.83 24.19
CA VAL A 118 0.84 -2.63 25.03
C VAL A 118 0.80 -1.37 24.18
N TRP A 119 0.11 -0.35 24.68
CA TRP A 119 0.17 1.01 24.16
C TRP A 119 1.16 1.81 24.99
N LEU A 120 2.13 2.43 24.34
CA LEU A 120 3.17 3.20 25.02
C LEU A 120 3.40 4.54 24.31
N PRO A 121 3.64 5.63 25.08
CA PRO A 121 4.22 6.84 24.53
C PRO A 121 5.55 6.56 23.82
N LEU A 122 5.89 7.34 22.81
CA LEU A 122 7.07 7.08 21.95
C LEU A 122 8.38 6.87 22.72
N ASN A 123 8.60 7.64 23.78
CA ASN A 123 9.80 7.51 24.62
C ASN A 123 9.86 6.19 25.39
N GLU A 124 8.71 5.69 25.84
CA GLU A 124 8.61 4.39 26.52
C GLU A 124 8.70 3.25 25.52
N ALA A 125 8.01 3.35 24.38
CA ALA A 125 8.11 2.38 23.30
C ALA A 125 9.57 2.21 22.84
N ARG A 126 10.32 3.31 22.69
CA ARG A 126 11.74 3.27 22.35
C ARG A 126 12.58 2.49 23.37
N ARG A 127 12.28 2.61 24.66
CA ARG A 127 12.98 1.86 25.73
C ARG A 127 12.54 0.40 25.80
N ARG A 128 11.30 0.12 25.40
CA ARG A 128 10.70 -1.22 25.46
C ARG A 128 11.12 -2.11 24.30
N LEU A 129 11.28 -1.55 23.10
CA LEU A 129 11.71 -2.27 21.89
C LEU A 129 13.04 -3.00 22.11
N THR A 130 13.06 -4.30 21.81
CA THR A 130 14.25 -5.14 21.97
C THR A 130 15.31 -4.83 20.91
N TYR A 131 14.89 -4.44 19.70
CA TYR A 131 15.78 -4.26 18.57
C TYR A 131 15.96 -2.80 18.17
N GLU A 132 17.22 -2.38 17.97
CA GLU A 132 17.56 -1.00 17.64
C GLU A 132 16.99 -0.54 16.28
N TRP A 133 16.89 -1.44 15.30
CA TRP A 133 16.32 -1.11 13.99
C TRP A 133 14.83 -0.73 14.08
N ASP A 134 14.08 -1.29 15.03
CA ASP A 134 12.69 -0.91 15.25
C ASP A 134 12.60 0.50 15.86
N ALA A 135 13.55 0.91 16.71
CA ALA A 135 13.59 2.28 17.25
C ALA A 135 13.84 3.35 16.15
N GLY A 136 14.41 2.96 15.01
CA GLY A 136 14.51 3.81 13.82
C GLY A 136 13.14 4.16 13.23
N LEU A 137 12.17 3.25 13.31
CA LEU A 137 10.81 3.47 12.81
C LEU A 137 10.07 4.53 13.62
N LEU A 138 10.29 4.60 14.94
CA LEU A 138 9.69 5.65 15.79
C LEU A 138 10.15 7.06 15.35
N ARG A 139 11.41 7.20 14.94
CA ARG A 139 11.92 8.48 14.40
C ARG A 139 11.29 8.80 13.05
N ALA A 140 11.16 7.81 12.17
CA ALA A 140 10.51 7.98 10.88
C ALA A 140 8.99 8.29 11.01
N LEU A 141 8.36 7.73 12.03
CA LEU A 141 6.97 7.96 12.39
C LEU A 141 6.72 9.43 12.75
N THR A 142 7.61 10.10 13.47
CA THR A 142 7.41 11.53 13.83
C THR A 142 8.05 12.51 12.85
N ALA A 143 8.82 12.04 11.86
CA ALA A 143 9.51 12.91 10.91
C ALA A 143 8.56 13.58 9.89
N LEU A 144 7.36 13.04 9.71
CA LEU A 144 6.33 13.52 8.79
C LEU A 144 4.94 13.39 9.44
N PRO A 145 3.94 14.17 8.99
CA PRO A 145 2.60 14.14 9.57
C PRO A 145 1.96 12.74 9.59
N LEU A 146 1.38 12.32 10.71
CA LEU A 146 0.73 11.02 10.94
C LEU A 146 -0.67 10.93 10.35
N ALA A 147 -1.50 11.95 10.55
CA ALA A 147 -2.84 11.99 9.99
C ALA A 147 -2.75 12.36 8.51
N THR A 148 -2.47 11.36 7.67
CA THR A 148 -2.47 11.51 6.22
C THR A 148 -3.74 10.95 5.58
N VAL A 149 -4.15 11.58 4.50
CA VAL A 149 -5.24 11.17 3.63
C VAL A 149 -4.66 10.65 2.33
N PRO A 150 -4.85 9.37 1.97
CA PRO A 150 -4.33 8.81 0.73
C PRO A 150 -5.22 9.17 -0.46
N LEU A 151 -4.60 9.69 -1.53
CA LEU A 151 -5.16 9.73 -2.87
C LEU A 151 -4.45 8.67 -3.72
N ILE A 152 -5.17 7.62 -4.11
CA ILE A 152 -4.61 6.45 -4.77
C ILE A 152 -4.92 6.53 -6.27
N PHE A 153 -3.90 6.43 -7.11
CA PHE A 153 -4.09 6.32 -8.55
C PHE A 153 -3.73 4.91 -9.00
N VAL A 154 -4.62 4.24 -9.71
CA VAL A 154 -4.39 2.89 -10.25
C VAL A 154 -4.56 2.89 -11.76
N ARG A 155 -3.67 2.19 -12.45
CA ARG A 155 -3.91 1.82 -13.83
C ARG A 155 -4.75 0.56 -13.86
N HIS A 156 -5.76 0.53 -14.73
CA HIS A 156 -6.54 -0.68 -14.96
C HIS A 156 -5.65 -1.91 -15.17
N GLY A 157 -6.18 -3.08 -14.81
CA GLY A 157 -5.48 -4.36 -14.96
C GLY A 157 -5.29 -4.81 -16.41
N LEU A 158 -4.75 -6.02 -16.55
CA LEU A 158 -4.68 -6.74 -17.83
C LEU A 158 -6.09 -6.95 -18.42
N ALA A 159 -6.20 -6.78 -19.73
CA ALA A 159 -7.48 -6.68 -20.45
C ALA A 159 -7.37 -7.24 -21.87
N GLY A 160 -6.50 -8.23 -22.06
CA GLY A 160 -6.17 -8.79 -23.37
C GLY A 160 -5.57 -7.77 -24.36
N SER A 161 -5.63 -8.14 -25.64
CA SER A 161 -5.14 -7.35 -26.76
C SER A 161 -6.23 -6.49 -27.39
N ARG A 162 -5.91 -5.21 -27.66
CA ARG A 162 -6.78 -4.32 -28.42
C ARG A 162 -6.96 -4.77 -29.87
N GLN A 163 -5.97 -5.43 -30.47
CA GLN A 163 -6.02 -5.87 -31.87
C GLN A 163 -6.96 -7.07 -32.07
N GLU A 164 -7.11 -7.90 -31.04
CA GLU A 164 -7.95 -9.10 -31.09
C GLU A 164 -9.40 -8.82 -30.72
N TRP A 165 -9.67 -7.66 -30.10
CA TRP A 165 -11.00 -7.23 -29.71
C TRP A 165 -11.80 -6.71 -30.89
N LYS A 166 -12.99 -7.27 -31.10
CA LYS A 166 -13.85 -6.99 -32.27
C LYS A 166 -14.98 -5.99 -32.00
N GLY A 167 -14.93 -5.27 -30.88
CA GLY A 167 -15.95 -4.31 -30.46
C GLY A 167 -15.38 -2.93 -30.13
N ASP A 168 -16.23 -2.09 -29.53
CA ASP A 168 -15.79 -0.82 -28.94
C ASP A 168 -14.75 -1.08 -27.86
N ASP A 169 -13.59 -0.41 -27.93
CA ASP A 169 -12.48 -0.62 -27.00
C ASP A 169 -12.85 -0.19 -25.56
N ASP A 170 -13.81 0.73 -25.41
CA ASP A 170 -14.33 1.10 -24.09
C ASP A 170 -15.10 -0.05 -23.43
N LEU A 171 -15.61 -1.01 -24.19
CA LEU A 171 -16.32 -2.19 -23.67
C LEU A 171 -15.40 -3.39 -23.45
N ARG A 172 -14.08 -3.25 -23.66
CA ARG A 172 -13.13 -4.36 -23.45
C ARG A 172 -12.94 -4.63 -21.95
N PRO A 173 -13.23 -5.86 -21.47
CA PRO A 173 -13.16 -6.21 -20.06
C PRO A 173 -11.73 -6.52 -19.61
N LEU A 174 -11.55 -6.66 -18.29
CA LEU A 174 -10.39 -7.33 -17.73
C LEU A 174 -10.32 -8.79 -18.17
N ASP A 175 -9.10 -9.29 -18.37
CA ASP A 175 -8.85 -10.73 -18.56
C ASP A 175 -8.67 -11.44 -17.21
N GLU A 176 -8.42 -12.75 -17.23
CA GLU A 176 -8.24 -13.57 -16.02
C GLU A 176 -7.15 -13.01 -15.09
N PHE A 177 -6.02 -12.56 -15.65
CA PHE A 177 -4.94 -11.94 -14.88
C PHE A 177 -5.35 -10.57 -14.35
N GLY A 178 -6.10 -9.79 -15.14
CA GLY A 178 -6.67 -8.51 -14.71
C GLY A 178 -7.62 -8.64 -13.51
N TRP A 179 -8.44 -9.69 -13.50
CA TRP A 179 -9.30 -10.00 -12.35
C TRP A 179 -8.48 -10.41 -11.11
N ALA A 180 -7.41 -11.17 -11.28
CA ALA A 180 -6.48 -11.48 -10.18
C ALA A 180 -5.82 -10.20 -9.62
N GLN A 181 -5.41 -9.28 -10.49
CA GLN A 181 -4.87 -7.97 -10.10
C GLN A 181 -5.91 -7.13 -9.33
N SER A 182 -7.16 -7.10 -9.80
CA SER A 182 -8.26 -6.40 -9.11
C SER A 182 -8.56 -6.98 -7.73
N ALA A 183 -8.51 -8.31 -7.58
CA ALA A 183 -8.67 -8.97 -6.29
C ALA A 183 -7.51 -8.64 -5.33
N ALA A 184 -6.26 -8.70 -5.80
CA ALA A 184 -5.10 -8.30 -5.01
C ALA A 184 -5.17 -6.82 -4.58
N PHE A 185 -5.59 -5.93 -5.50
CA PHE A 185 -5.77 -4.51 -5.23
C PHE A 185 -6.89 -4.25 -4.21
N THR A 186 -7.96 -5.04 -4.23
CA THR A 186 -9.05 -4.96 -3.24
C THR A 186 -8.51 -5.15 -1.82
N ALA A 187 -7.65 -6.15 -1.61
CA ALA A 187 -7.01 -6.39 -0.31
C ALA A 187 -6.08 -5.25 0.11
N VAL A 188 -5.49 -4.52 -0.84
CA VAL A 188 -4.73 -3.29 -0.56
C VAL A 188 -5.66 -2.15 -0.14
N LEU A 189 -6.77 -1.95 -0.86
CA LEU A 189 -7.72 -0.89 -0.55
C LEU A 189 -8.37 -1.06 0.82
N ASP A 190 -8.52 -2.29 1.31
CA ASP A 190 -9.00 -2.55 2.69
C ASP A 190 -8.11 -1.91 3.77
N ALA A 191 -6.81 -1.73 3.50
CA ALA A 191 -5.89 -1.07 4.42
C ALA A 191 -6.10 0.45 4.46
N TYR A 192 -6.42 1.08 3.33
CA TYR A 192 -6.57 2.54 3.21
C TYR A 192 -8.01 3.03 3.36
N ARG A 193 -8.99 2.13 3.20
CA ARG A 193 -10.44 2.39 3.31
C ARG A 193 -10.89 3.65 2.54
N PRO A 194 -10.69 3.72 1.21
CA PRO A 194 -11.18 4.84 0.41
C PRO A 194 -12.69 5.03 0.60
N ALA A 195 -13.11 6.28 0.81
CA ALA A 195 -14.50 6.72 0.87
C ALA A 195 -15.07 7.03 -0.52
N THR A 196 -14.20 7.41 -1.47
CA THR A 196 -14.58 7.73 -2.84
C THR A 196 -13.83 6.85 -3.85
N LEU A 197 -14.59 6.28 -4.80
CA LEU A 197 -14.06 5.50 -5.92
C LEU A 197 -14.41 6.22 -7.23
N VAL A 198 -13.41 6.68 -7.98
CA VAL A 198 -13.61 7.33 -9.29
C VAL A 198 -12.90 6.51 -10.36
N SER A 199 -13.52 6.38 -11.53
CA SER A 199 -12.95 5.60 -12.63
C SER A 199 -13.24 6.23 -13.98
N SER A 200 -12.34 6.01 -14.94
CA SER A 200 -12.68 6.16 -16.35
C SER A 200 -13.88 5.26 -16.71
N PRO A 201 -14.79 5.69 -17.60
CA PRO A 201 -15.96 4.90 -17.99
C PRO A 201 -15.63 3.62 -18.78
N SER A 202 -14.39 3.43 -19.25
CA SER A 202 -14.02 2.18 -19.93
C SER A 202 -14.21 0.98 -18.98
N LEU A 203 -14.79 -0.11 -19.48
CA LEU A 203 -15.20 -1.28 -18.70
C LEU A 203 -14.06 -1.84 -17.84
N ARG A 204 -12.87 -2.04 -18.40
CA ARG A 204 -11.66 -2.47 -17.67
C ARG A 204 -11.29 -1.59 -16.47
N CYS A 205 -11.56 -0.29 -16.53
CA CYS A 205 -11.28 0.64 -15.44
C CYS A 205 -12.35 0.52 -14.34
N VAL A 206 -13.62 0.40 -14.72
CA VAL A 206 -14.72 0.17 -13.76
C VAL A 206 -14.57 -1.18 -13.07
N GLU A 207 -14.25 -2.23 -13.84
CA GLU A 207 -14.02 -3.59 -13.34
C GLU A 207 -12.85 -3.67 -12.36
N MET A 208 -11.79 -2.87 -12.54
CA MET A 208 -10.66 -2.83 -11.63
C MET A 208 -11.06 -2.48 -10.19
N LEU A 209 -12.08 -1.64 -10.00
CA LEU A 209 -12.59 -1.21 -8.69
C LEU A 209 -13.83 -1.99 -8.24
N LYS A 210 -14.42 -2.80 -9.12
CA LYS A 210 -15.72 -3.44 -8.90
C LYS A 210 -15.74 -4.42 -7.71
N PRO A 211 -14.72 -5.28 -7.48
CA PRO A 211 -14.74 -6.18 -6.33
C PRO A 211 -14.75 -5.41 -4.99
N TYR A 212 -13.90 -4.39 -4.84
CA TYR A 212 -13.90 -3.54 -3.64
C TYR A 212 -15.24 -2.80 -3.47
N ALA A 213 -15.75 -2.19 -4.55
CA ALA A 213 -17.04 -1.49 -4.52
C ALA A 213 -18.19 -2.41 -4.07
N GLY A 214 -18.28 -3.61 -4.66
CA GLY A 214 -19.28 -4.61 -4.33
C GLY A 214 -19.18 -5.11 -2.88
N GLY A 215 -17.97 -5.39 -2.40
CA GLY A 215 -17.73 -5.83 -1.02
C GLY A 215 -18.10 -4.79 0.05
N ARG A 216 -18.13 -3.50 -0.32
CA ARG A 216 -18.44 -2.38 0.57
C ARG A 216 -19.81 -1.74 0.31
N GLY A 217 -20.58 -2.23 -0.66
CA GLY A 217 -21.84 -1.61 -1.08
C GLY A 217 -21.67 -0.19 -1.64
N MET A 218 -20.48 0.14 -2.17
CA MET A 218 -20.14 1.44 -2.72
C MET A 218 -20.43 1.49 -4.22
N ARG A 219 -20.56 2.70 -4.76
CA ARG A 219 -20.65 2.93 -6.21
C ARG A 219 -19.33 3.47 -6.73
N VAL A 220 -18.94 3.03 -7.92
CA VAL A 220 -17.85 3.65 -8.68
C VAL A 220 -18.43 4.85 -9.43
N ARG A 221 -17.91 6.06 -9.17
CA ARG A 221 -18.22 7.26 -9.95
C ARG A 221 -17.44 7.22 -11.25
N GLU A 222 -18.15 7.12 -12.37
CA GLU A 222 -17.53 7.22 -13.69
C GLU A 222 -17.31 8.70 -14.05
N ASP A 223 -16.12 9.02 -14.54
CA ASP A 223 -15.77 10.38 -14.97
C ASP A 223 -14.98 10.36 -16.30
N ARG A 224 -15.49 11.11 -17.28
CA ARG A 224 -14.87 11.23 -18.62
C ARG A 224 -13.56 12.01 -18.60
N ALA A 225 -13.28 12.81 -17.56
CA ALA A 225 -11.98 13.43 -17.39
C ALA A 225 -10.84 12.40 -17.24
N LEU A 226 -11.17 11.13 -16.99
CA LEU A 226 -10.21 10.04 -16.82
C LEU A 226 -10.07 9.13 -18.05
N SER A 227 -10.81 9.36 -19.15
CA SER A 227 -10.69 8.56 -20.39
C SER A 227 -9.52 8.99 -21.28
N GLU A 228 -8.97 8.08 -22.09
CA GLU A 228 -8.00 8.45 -23.13
C GLU A 228 -8.68 9.26 -24.25
N ASP A 229 -9.86 8.80 -24.67
CA ASP A 229 -10.64 9.47 -25.71
C ASP A 229 -11.41 10.64 -25.10
N GLY A 230 -11.18 11.85 -25.65
CA GLY A 230 -11.80 13.08 -25.15
C GLY A 230 -11.19 13.60 -23.84
N TYR A 231 -9.93 13.25 -23.53
CA TYR A 231 -9.23 13.77 -22.37
C TYR A 231 -9.18 15.31 -22.37
N ASP A 232 -9.69 15.92 -21.31
CA ASP A 232 -9.65 17.36 -21.05
C ASP A 232 -8.86 17.61 -19.76
N SER A 233 -7.67 18.22 -19.91
CA SER A 233 -6.77 18.51 -18.79
C SER A 233 -7.39 19.44 -17.75
N HIS A 234 -8.24 20.39 -18.15
CA HIS A 234 -8.90 21.29 -17.19
C HIS A 234 -9.98 20.55 -16.40
N ALA A 235 -10.69 19.61 -17.03
CA ALA A 235 -11.64 18.76 -16.32
C ALA A 235 -10.93 17.81 -15.35
N ALA A 236 -9.80 17.24 -15.77
CA ALA A 236 -8.96 16.39 -14.94
C ALA A 236 -8.38 17.15 -13.73
N GLU A 237 -7.89 18.38 -13.93
CA GLU A 237 -7.38 19.22 -12.85
C GLU A 237 -8.47 19.56 -11.82
N ARG A 238 -9.69 19.89 -12.27
CA ARG A 238 -10.83 20.13 -11.38
C ARG A 238 -11.18 18.88 -10.57
N LEU A 239 -11.21 17.71 -11.20
CA LEU A 239 -11.48 16.44 -10.52
C LEU A 239 -10.42 16.13 -9.46
N VAL A 240 -9.13 16.28 -9.79
CA VAL A 240 -8.04 16.05 -8.83
C VAL A 240 -8.12 17.05 -7.67
N SER A 241 -8.41 18.31 -7.96
CA SER A 241 -8.57 19.35 -6.92
C SER A 241 -9.76 19.05 -6.00
N GLU A 242 -10.91 18.67 -6.56
CA GLU A 242 -12.10 18.24 -5.81
C GLU A 242 -11.77 17.09 -4.85
N LEU A 243 -11.05 16.07 -5.32
CA LEU A 243 -10.65 14.92 -4.49
C LEU A 243 -9.68 15.32 -3.37
N ILE A 244 -8.73 16.22 -3.64
CA ILE A 244 -7.80 16.74 -2.62
C ILE A 244 -8.54 17.57 -1.56
N GLU A 245 -9.46 18.44 -2.00
CA GLU A 245 -10.23 19.33 -1.14
C GLU A 245 -11.26 18.58 -0.28
N SER A 246 -11.76 17.43 -0.75
CA SER A 246 -12.66 16.58 0.04
C SER A 246 -12.07 16.17 1.39
N GLY A 247 -10.75 16.06 1.49
CA GLY A 247 -10.07 15.58 2.69
C GLY A 247 -10.35 14.10 3.00
N GLU A 248 -10.93 13.35 2.06
CA GLU A 248 -11.28 11.94 2.25
C GLU A 248 -10.37 10.99 1.44
N PRO A 249 -10.04 9.81 2.00
CA PRO A 249 -9.33 8.77 1.27
C PRO A 249 -10.04 8.42 -0.05
N SER A 250 -9.33 8.45 -1.17
CA SER A 250 -9.93 8.30 -2.49
C SER A 250 -9.09 7.43 -3.41
N VAL A 251 -9.73 6.71 -4.34
CA VAL A 251 -9.04 5.99 -5.43
C VAL A 251 -9.55 6.43 -6.80
N VAL A 252 -8.63 6.57 -7.74
CA VAL A 252 -8.85 6.98 -9.12
C VAL A 252 -8.28 5.91 -10.05
N CYS A 253 -9.13 5.27 -10.85
CA CYS A 253 -8.69 4.34 -11.87
C CYS A 253 -8.71 4.98 -13.28
N SER A 254 -7.59 4.91 -13.99
CA SER A 254 -7.45 5.48 -15.34
C SER A 254 -6.50 4.65 -16.21
N HIS A 255 -6.05 5.24 -17.32
CA HIS A 255 -5.24 4.62 -18.37
C HIS A 255 -3.80 5.10 -18.31
N GLY A 256 -2.89 4.33 -18.93
CA GLY A 256 -1.46 4.60 -18.88
C GLY A 256 -1.06 5.95 -19.49
N LYS A 257 -1.82 6.47 -20.47
CA LYS A 257 -1.52 7.78 -21.09
C LYS A 257 -2.02 8.97 -20.28
N VAL A 258 -3.01 8.76 -19.42
CA VAL A 258 -3.68 9.82 -18.64
C VAL A 258 -3.06 9.96 -17.24
N LEU A 259 -2.70 8.83 -16.62
CA LEU A 259 -2.16 8.80 -15.26
C LEU A 259 -0.94 9.70 -15.01
N PRO A 260 0.06 9.83 -15.91
CA PRO A 260 1.19 10.71 -15.65
C PRO A 260 0.76 12.16 -15.39
N GLU A 261 -0.20 12.66 -16.15
CA GLU A 261 -0.70 14.02 -15.99
C GLU A 261 -1.53 14.19 -14.71
N LEU A 262 -2.37 13.22 -14.36
CA LEU A 262 -3.11 13.21 -13.09
C LEU A 262 -2.17 13.21 -11.88
N LEU A 263 -1.10 12.42 -11.92
CA LEU A 263 -0.10 12.38 -10.87
C LEU A 263 0.59 13.74 -10.72
N ALA A 264 0.91 14.41 -11.82
CA ALA A 264 1.47 15.76 -11.77
C ALA A 264 0.51 16.82 -11.23
N MET A 265 -0.75 16.80 -11.65
CA MET A 265 -1.80 17.66 -11.10
C MET A 265 -1.95 17.46 -9.59
N SER A 266 -1.73 16.23 -9.12
CA SER A 266 -1.71 15.91 -7.69
C SER A 266 -0.39 16.26 -6.98
N GLY A 267 0.45 17.10 -7.57
CA GLY A 267 1.68 17.62 -6.97
C GLY A 267 2.89 16.69 -7.10
N GLU A 268 2.79 15.59 -7.86
CA GLU A 268 3.90 14.68 -8.09
C GLU A 268 4.76 15.10 -9.30
N SER A 269 6.01 15.49 -9.05
CA SER A 269 6.86 16.09 -10.09
C SER A 269 7.67 15.12 -10.96
N ARG A 270 7.60 13.79 -10.75
CA ARG A 270 8.41 12.78 -11.49
C ARG A 270 7.83 12.39 -12.87
N LEU A 271 7.40 13.39 -13.63
CA LEU A 271 6.69 13.21 -14.91
C LEU A 271 7.45 12.44 -16.00
N ASN A 272 8.79 12.46 -15.98
CA ASN A 272 9.62 12.09 -17.13
C ASN A 272 10.51 10.85 -16.92
N ASP A 273 10.43 10.20 -15.75
CA ASP A 273 11.19 8.98 -15.52
C ASP A 273 10.40 7.78 -16.05
N ALA A 274 11.07 6.83 -16.72
CA ALA A 274 10.45 5.56 -17.08
C ALA A 274 9.91 4.81 -15.84
N GLU A 275 10.46 5.10 -14.66
CA GLU A 275 9.97 4.65 -13.35
C GLU A 275 8.68 5.34 -12.88
N GLY A 276 8.30 6.47 -13.48
CA GLY A 276 7.10 7.23 -13.16
C GLY A 276 5.82 6.64 -13.75
N GLN A 277 5.92 5.85 -14.83
CA GLN A 277 4.76 5.24 -15.49
C GLN A 277 4.26 4.00 -14.73
N LEU A 278 2.97 4.00 -14.41
CA LEU A 278 2.31 2.84 -13.82
C LEU A 278 2.06 1.76 -14.88
N GLY A 279 2.59 0.56 -14.66
CA GLY A 279 2.22 -0.66 -15.39
C GLY A 279 0.75 -1.03 -15.18
N LYS A 280 0.19 -1.93 -16.00
CA LYS A 280 -1.21 -2.39 -15.83
C LYS A 280 -1.37 -3.07 -14.47
N GLY A 281 -2.38 -2.66 -13.70
CA GLY A 281 -2.59 -3.08 -12.30
C GLY A 281 -1.70 -2.34 -11.29
N ALA A 282 -0.63 -1.65 -11.72
CA ALA A 282 0.20 -0.87 -10.82
C ALA A 282 -0.55 0.37 -10.32
N PHE A 283 -0.20 0.79 -9.10
CA PHE A 283 -0.83 1.93 -8.45
C PHE A 283 0.19 2.78 -7.70
N ALA A 284 -0.16 4.04 -7.49
CA ALA A 284 0.54 4.98 -6.65
C ALA A 284 -0.35 5.40 -5.48
N VAL A 285 0.23 5.51 -4.28
CA VAL A 285 -0.43 6.05 -3.08
C VAL A 285 0.22 7.39 -2.79
N LEU A 286 -0.58 8.46 -2.80
CA LEU A 286 -0.12 9.80 -2.49
C LEU A 286 -0.72 10.22 -1.17
N ASN A 287 0.08 10.19 -0.11
CA ASN A 287 -0.36 10.57 1.22
C ASN A 287 -0.27 12.08 1.39
N ARG A 288 -1.35 12.68 1.89
CA ARG A 288 -1.50 14.13 2.00
C ARG A 288 -1.84 14.56 3.42
N ALA A 289 -1.28 15.67 3.88
CA ALA A 289 -1.62 16.29 5.16
C ALA A 289 -1.94 17.77 4.93
N ALA A 290 -3.08 18.23 5.42
CA ALA A 290 -3.58 19.59 5.19
C ALA A 290 -3.51 20.02 3.70
N GLY A 291 -3.92 19.12 2.79
CA GLY A 291 -3.92 19.37 1.35
C GLY A 291 -2.54 19.40 0.68
N ARG A 292 -1.44 19.12 1.40
CA ARG A 292 -0.08 19.05 0.84
C ARG A 292 0.38 17.61 0.69
N LEU A 293 1.12 17.33 -0.38
CA LEU A 293 1.72 16.01 -0.61
C LEU A 293 2.85 15.77 0.40
N VAL A 294 2.80 14.63 1.10
CA VAL A 294 3.75 14.24 2.16
C VAL A 294 4.62 13.08 1.71
N SER A 295 4.03 12.06 1.09
CA SER A 295 4.76 10.94 0.52
C SER A 295 4.10 10.41 -0.74
N VAL A 296 4.91 9.75 -1.57
CA VAL A 296 4.45 9.02 -2.74
C VAL A 296 5.07 7.63 -2.71
N GLU A 297 4.23 6.62 -2.82
CA GLU A 297 4.65 5.24 -2.96
C GLU A 297 4.08 4.64 -4.25
N ARG A 298 4.84 3.76 -4.91
CA ARG A 298 4.41 3.03 -6.10
C ARG A 298 4.51 1.53 -5.88
N TYR A 299 3.51 0.81 -6.38
CA TYR A 299 3.37 -0.62 -6.17
C TYR A 299 2.86 -1.31 -7.43
N ILE A 300 3.07 -2.63 -7.47
CA ILE A 300 2.53 -3.52 -8.48
C ILE A 300 1.59 -4.52 -7.80
N THR A 301 0.47 -4.82 -8.46
CA THR A 301 -0.50 -5.85 -8.04
C THR A 301 -0.12 -7.20 -8.61
#